data_AF-A0A6V7NTC6-F1
#
_entry.id   AF-A0A6V7NTC6-F1
#
_cell.length_a   1.000
_cell.length_b   1.000
_cell.length_c   1.000
_cell.angle_alpha   90.00
_cell.angle_beta   90.00
_cell.angle_gamma   90.00
#
_symmetry.space_group_name_H-M   'P 1'
#
loop_
_entity.id
_entity.type
_entity.pdbx_description
1 polymer ?
#
loop_
_entity_poly.entity_id
_entity_poly.type
_entity_poly.pdbx_seq_one_letter_code
_entity_poly.pdbx_strand_id
1 'polypeptide(L)'
;MEVRARAPGKIILSGEHAVVHGSTAVAAAIDLYTHVSFRLLPPSEGDDGSVELELKDMGLAFSWPSSRLKETFSFEAIGPPLSPTPRPCSPEHSNDSLSC
;
A
#
# COMPACT_ATOMS: atom_id res chain seq x y z
N MET A 1 -13.00 -14.11 13.92
CA MET A 1 -11.80 -14.55 13.15
C MET A 1 -10.79 -13.43 13.17
N GLU A 2 -9.50 -13.71 13.38
CA GLU A 2 -8.43 -12.70 13.39
C GLU A 2 -7.40 -13.02 12.29
N VAL A 3 -7.07 -12.02 11.47
CA VAL A 3 -6.03 -12.08 10.44
C VAL A 3 -4.94 -11.08 10.81
N ARG A 4 -3.67 -11.49 10.69
CA ARG A 4 -2.52 -10.62 10.95
C ARG A 4 -1.66 -10.54 9.71
N ALA A 5 -1.15 -9.34 9.44
CA ALA A 5 -0.21 -9.07 8.37
C ALA A 5 0.91 -8.15 8.87
N ARG A 6 2.06 -8.21 8.20
CA ARG A 6 3.16 -7.28 8.42
C ARG A 6 3.85 -6.95 7.10
N ALA A 7 4.36 -5.72 6.97
CA ALA A 7 5.14 -5.28 5.82
C ALA A 7 6.45 -4.63 6.31
N PRO A 8 7.61 -4.96 5.72
CA PRO A 8 8.88 -4.36 6.12
C PRO A 8 9.00 -2.92 5.62
N GLY A 9 9.76 -2.10 6.33
CA GLY A 9 10.27 -0.83 5.86
C GLY A 9 11.33 -1.04 4.77
N LYS A 10 11.78 0.06 4.16
CA LYS A 10 12.86 0.06 3.17
C LYS A 10 13.98 1.02 3.54
N ILE A 11 15.18 0.72 3.06
CA ILE A 11 16.32 1.64 3.02
C ILE A 11 16.83 1.75 1.58
N ILE A 12 17.41 2.89 1.20
CA ILE A 12 18.10 3.06 -0.08
C ILE A 12 19.59 2.76 0.17
N LEU A 13 20.15 1.79 -0.55
CA LEU A 13 21.57 1.42 -0.46
C LEU A 13 22.45 2.31 -1.35
N SER A 14 21.93 2.74 -2.50
CA SER A 14 22.63 3.61 -3.45
C SER A 14 21.66 4.34 -4.37
N GLY A 15 22.10 5.49 -4.89
CA GLY A 15 21.35 6.27 -5.88
C GLY A 15 20.32 7.24 -5.31
N GLU A 16 20.42 7.62 -4.02
CA GLU A 16 19.48 8.53 -3.35
C GLU A 16 19.27 9.86 -4.11
N HIS A 17 20.35 10.49 -4.54
CA HIS A 17 20.33 11.76 -5.27
C HIS A 17 20.40 11.55 -6.80
N ALA A 18 20.79 10.37 -7.26
CA ALA A 18 20.89 10.09 -8.69
C ALA A 18 19.52 9.72 -9.30
N VAL A 19 18.65 9.05 -8.53
CA VAL A 19 17.33 8.60 -9.01
C VAL A 19 16.40 9.74 -9.37
N VAL A 20 16.53 10.89 -8.72
CA VAL A 20 15.74 12.09 -9.05
C VAL A 20 16.09 12.68 -10.42
N HIS A 21 17.20 12.23 -11.02
CA HIS A 21 17.64 12.60 -12.36
C HIS A 21 17.54 11.44 -13.38
N GLY A 22 16.75 10.40 -13.07
CA GLY A 22 16.50 9.29 -13.98
C GLY A 22 17.50 8.13 -13.90
N SER A 23 18.47 8.18 -12.98
CA SER A 23 19.39 7.05 -12.75
C SER A 23 18.72 5.93 -11.94
N THR A 24 19.27 4.71 -12.00
CA THR A 24 18.80 3.59 -11.16
C THR A 24 19.23 3.76 -9.70
N ALA A 25 18.37 3.36 -8.76
CA ALA A 25 18.69 3.22 -7.34
C ALA A 25 18.47 1.78 -6.86
N VAL A 26 19.20 1.40 -5.81
CA VAL A 26 19.03 0.10 -5.15
C VAL A 26 18.44 0.34 -3.77
N ALA A 27 17.34 -0.36 -3.46
CA ALA A 27 16.72 -0.35 -2.14
C ALA A 27 16.64 -1.77 -1.58
N ALA A 28 16.64 -1.88 -0.26
CA ALA A 28 16.50 -3.14 0.45
C ALA A 28 15.41 -3.04 1.52
N ALA A 29 14.75 -4.15 1.80
CA ALA A 29 13.88 -4.28 2.96
C ALA A 29 14.73 -4.30 4.23
N ILE A 30 14.21 -3.71 5.31
CA ILE A 30 14.84 -3.73 6.63
C ILE A 30 13.96 -4.50 7.62
N ASP A 31 14.57 -5.02 8.69
CA ASP A 31 13.91 -5.74 9.79
C ASP A 31 13.15 -4.80 10.73
N LEU A 32 12.37 -3.88 10.16
CA LEU A 32 11.49 -2.94 10.84
C LEU A 32 10.13 -3.02 10.17
N TYR A 33 9.08 -3.40 10.90
CA TYR A 33 7.80 -3.77 10.30
C TYR A 33 6.66 -2.84 10.74
N THR A 34 5.76 -2.55 9.80
CA THR A 34 4.40 -2.13 10.12
C THR A 34 3.54 -3.38 10.31
N HIS A 35 2.81 -3.43 11.42
CA HIS A 35 1.93 -4.54 11.76
C HIS A 35 0.47 -4.13 11.64
N VAL A 36 -0.35 -5.01 11.09
CA VAL A 36 -1.80 -4.82 10.99
C VAL A 36 -2.52 -6.07 11.49
N SER A 37 -3.56 -5.86 12.30
CA SER A 37 -4.47 -6.91 12.74
C SER A 37 -5.88 -6.57 12.29
N PHE A 38 -6.53 -7.49 11.59
CA PHE A 38 -7.93 -7.39 11.20
C PHE A 38 -8.74 -8.39 12.00
N ARG A 39 -9.82 -7.92 12.63
CA ARG A 39 -10.74 -8.75 13.42
C ARG A 39 -12.13 -8.65 12.84
N LEU A 40 -12.67 -9.79 12.44
CA LEU A 40 -14.08 -9.89 12.11
C LEU A 40 -14.86 -10.19 13.39
N LEU A 41 -15.64 -9.20 13.82
CA LEU A 41 -16.57 -9.32 14.94
C LEU A 41 -17.81 -10.11 14.50
N PRO A 42 -18.42 -10.93 15.38
CA PRO A 42 -19.66 -11.60 15.07
C PRO A 42 -20.78 -10.57 14.82
N PRO A 43 -21.75 -10.87 13.95
CA PRO A 43 -22.90 -9.99 13.75
C PRO A 43 -23.64 -9.81 15.07
N SER A 44 -23.87 -8.56 15.44
CA SER A 44 -24.70 -8.18 16.57
C SER A 44 -26.15 -8.14 16.10
N GLU A 45 -27.03 -8.92 16.75
CA GLU A 45 -28.48 -8.91 16.47
C GLU A 45 -29.03 -7.49 16.64
N GLY A 46 -29.45 -6.87 15.54
CA GLY A 46 -30.04 -5.52 15.53
C GLY A 46 -29.07 -4.35 15.30
N ASP A 47 -27.78 -4.62 15.05
CA ASP A 47 -26.81 -3.58 14.64
C ASP A 47 -26.40 -3.78 13.17
N ASP A 48 -26.35 -2.68 12.41
CA ASP A 48 -25.90 -2.67 11.01
C ASP A 48 -24.37 -2.87 10.90
N GLY A 49 -23.69 -2.97 12.05
CA GLY A 49 -22.28 -3.23 12.19
C GLY A 49 -21.43 -1.99 11.90
N SER A 50 -20.23 -1.97 12.50
CA SER A 50 -19.26 -0.90 12.32
C SER A 50 -17.95 -1.45 11.73
N VAL A 51 -17.23 -0.56 11.04
CA VAL A 51 -15.83 -0.77 10.68
C VAL A 51 -15.00 0.21 11.49
N GLU A 52 -14.07 -0.31 12.27
CA GLU A 52 -13.20 0.45 13.16
C GLU A 52 -11.75 0.38 12.67
N LEU A 53 -11.08 1.53 12.65
CA LEU A 53 -9.66 1.66 12.31
C LEU A 53 -8.92 2.34 13.45
N GLU A 54 -7.98 1.62 14.05
CA GLU A 54 -7.07 2.14 15.08
C GLU A 54 -5.65 2.30 14.50
N LEU A 55 -5.15 3.53 14.46
CA LEU A 55 -3.76 3.85 14.14
C LEU A 55 -3.01 4.11 15.46
N LYS A 56 -2.62 3.02 16.13
CA LYS A 56 -2.07 3.04 17.50
C LYS A 56 -0.86 3.94 17.65
N ASP A 57 0.08 3.90 16.71
CA ASP A 57 1.31 4.70 16.74
C ASP A 57 1.04 6.21 16.61
N MET A 58 -0.12 6.58 16.06
CA MET A 58 -0.56 7.97 15.92
C MET A 58 -1.60 8.38 16.99
N GLY A 59 -2.09 7.44 17.80
CA GLY A 59 -3.17 7.68 18.77
C GLY A 59 -4.51 8.06 18.14
N LEU A 60 -4.79 7.62 16.90
CA LEU A 60 -6.02 7.94 16.18
C LEU A 60 -6.95 6.73 16.09
N ALA A 61 -8.26 6.98 16.26
CA ALA A 61 -9.30 5.98 16.10
C ALA A 61 -10.44 6.54 15.25
N PHE A 62 -10.92 5.73 14.31
CA PHE A 62 -12.03 6.05 13.43
C PHE A 62 -13.04 4.92 13.45
N SER A 63 -14.32 5.26 13.36
CA SER A 63 -15.41 4.30 13.29
C SER A 63 -16.46 4.77 12.28
N TRP A 64 -16.90 3.85 11.43
CA TRP A 64 -17.91 4.11 10.42
C TRP A 64 -18.99 3.01 10.43
N PRO A 65 -20.27 3.36 10.31
CA PRO A 65 -21.33 2.39 10.06
C PRO A 65 -21.12 1.66 8.73
N SER A 66 -21.43 0.36 8.68
CA SER A 66 -21.20 -0.44 7.47
C SER A 66 -22.05 0.01 6.28
N SER A 67 -23.28 0.50 6.51
CA SER A 67 -24.15 1.12 5.50
C SER A 67 -23.46 2.22 4.71
N ARG A 68 -22.84 3.18 5.41
CA ARG A 68 -22.16 4.33 4.78
C ARG A 68 -21.03 3.88 3.85
N LEU A 69 -20.29 2.84 4.25
CA LEU A 69 -19.21 2.29 3.42
C LEU A 69 -19.78 1.59 2.19
N LYS A 70 -20.82 0.76 2.35
CA LYS A 70 -21.48 0.06 1.23
C LYS A 70 -21.98 1.05 0.17
N GLU A 71 -22.60 2.16 0.58
CA GLU A 71 -23.05 3.22 -0.35
C GLU A 71 -21.88 3.81 -1.15
N THR A 72 -20.76 4.08 -0.49
CA THR A 72 -19.55 4.66 -1.12
C THR A 72 -18.95 3.70 -2.15
N PHE A 73 -18.81 2.41 -1.79
CA PHE A 73 -18.21 1.40 -2.67
C PHE A 73 -19.16 0.92 -3.78
N SER A 74 -20.47 1.11 -3.64
CA SER A 74 -21.45 0.77 -4.68
C SER A 74 -21.41 1.72 -5.88
N PHE A 75 -20.76 2.88 -5.75
CA PHE A 75 -20.69 3.89 -6.82
C PHE A 75 -19.62 3.62 -7.89
N GLU A 76 -18.59 2.82 -7.60
CA GLU A 76 -17.48 2.54 -8.54
C GLU A 76 -17.73 1.35 -9.51
N ALA A 77 -18.94 0.79 -9.55
CA ALA A 77 -19.29 -0.29 -10.48
C ALA A 77 -19.69 0.18 -11.89
N ILE A 78 -19.38 1.42 -12.30
CA ILE A 78 -19.59 1.93 -13.67
C ILE A 78 -18.24 2.28 -14.30
N GLY A 79 -17.52 1.25 -14.75
CA GLY A 79 -16.36 1.40 -15.62
C GLY A 79 -15.60 0.07 -15.75
N PRO A 80 -15.23 -0.38 -16.97
CA PRO A 80 -14.43 -1.59 -17.11
C PRO A 80 -13.09 -1.43 -16.37
N PRO A 81 -12.53 -2.50 -15.79
CA PRO A 81 -11.28 -2.42 -15.07
C PRO A 81 -10.19 -1.93 -16.02
N LEU A 82 -9.65 -0.74 -15.74
CA LEU A 82 -8.41 -0.26 -16.35
C LEU A 82 -7.30 -1.19 -15.87
N SER A 83 -7.08 -2.26 -16.64
CA SER A 83 -5.98 -3.20 -16.43
C SER A 83 -4.67 -2.41 -16.47
N PRO A 84 -3.93 -2.26 -15.37
CA PRO A 84 -2.65 -1.59 -15.40
C PRO A 84 -1.65 -2.63 -15.93
N THR A 85 -1.50 -2.71 -17.25
CA THR A 85 -0.38 -3.48 -17.81
C THR A 85 0.90 -2.80 -17.31
N PRO A 86 1.75 -3.47 -16.50
CA PRO A 86 3.01 -2.89 -16.08
C PRO A 86 3.85 -2.65 -17.33
N ARG A 87 4.24 -1.40 -17.57
CA ARG A 87 5.21 -1.09 -18.63
C ARG A 87 6.53 -1.73 -18.23
N PRO A 88 7.11 -2.64 -19.04
CA PRO A 88 8.47 -3.09 -18.82
C PRO A 88 9.38 -1.85 -18.84
N CYS A 89 10.30 -1.74 -17.89
CA CYS A 89 11.38 -0.78 -17.98
C CYS A 89 12.16 -1.07 -19.27
N SER A 90 12.10 -0.16 -20.25
CA SER A 90 12.97 -0.23 -21.41
C SER A 90 14.42 -0.17 -20.92
N PRO A 91 15.32 -1.06 -21.39
CA PRO A 91 16.73 -0.86 -21.17
C PRO A 91 17.14 0.38 -21.98
N GLU A 92 17.39 1.50 -21.31
CA GLU A 92 18.08 2.62 -21.93
C GLU A 92 19.50 2.14 -22.29
N HIS A 93 19.80 2.17 -23.59
CA HIS A 93 21.09 1.79 -24.13
C HIS A 93 22.10 2.89 -23.76
N SER A 94 22.76 2.76 -22.62
CA SER A 94 23.96 3.54 -22.32
C SER A 94 25.08 2.99 -23.19
N ASN A 95 25.36 3.70 -24.29
CA ASN A 95 26.65 3.54 -24.98
C ASN A 95 27.75 3.95 -24.00
N ASP A 96 28.36 2.95 -23.36
CA ASP A 96 29.65 3.06 -22.70
C ASP A 96 30.71 3.40 -23.75
N SER A 97 30.92 4.70 -23.97
CA SER A 97 32.19 5.19 -24.47
C SER A 97 33.12 5.36 -23.26
N LEU A 98 33.81 4.26 -22.92
CA LEU A 98 35.05 4.31 -22.17
C LEU A 98 35.99 5.35 -22.80
N SER A 99 36.36 6.39 -22.05
CA SER A 99 37.62 7.11 -22.26
C SER A 99 38.01 7.90 -21.00
N CYS A 100 39.17 7.49 -20.47
CA CYS A 100 40.00 8.05 -19.41
C CYS A 100 39.51 7.88 -17.96
#